data_AF-A0A9E5QNV8-F1
#
_entry.id   AF-A0A9E5QNV8-F1
#
_cell.length_a   1.000
_cell.length_b   1.000
_cell.length_c   1.000
_cell.angle_alpha   90.00
_cell.angle_beta   90.00
_cell.angle_gamma   90.00
#
_symmetry.space_group_name_H-M   'P 1'
#
loop_
_entity.id
_entity.type
_entity.pdbx_description
1 polymer ?
#
loop_
_entity_poly.entity_id
_entity_poly.type
_entity_poly.pdbx_seq_one_letter_code
_entity_poly.pdbx_strand_id
1 'polypeptide(L)' 'MLPFILLAGYGGGAWYTAKRVDRAYTGSGKWAVVALWPVLLVSSKRFRQNLRR' A
#
# COMPACT_ATOMS: atom_id res chain seq x y z
N MET A 1 7.75 -9.34 -19.61
CA MET A 1 7.63 -7.92 -19.22
C MET A 1 6.54 -7.66 -18.18
N LEU A 2 5.32 -8.19 -18.36
CA LEU A 2 4.23 -8.09 -17.38
C LEU A 2 4.60 -8.37 -15.89
N PRO A 3 5.36 -9.43 -15.55
CA PRO A 3 5.70 -9.71 -14.15
C PRO A 3 6.61 -8.65 -13.52
N PHE A 4 7.49 -8.02 -14.30
CA PHE A 4 8.36 -6.94 -13.82
C PHE A 4 7.57 -5.66 -13.55
N ILE A 5 6.58 -5.36 -14.38
CA ILE A 5 5.67 -4.22 -14.19
C ILE A 5 4.81 -4.44 -12.94
N LEU A 6 4.32 -5.66 -12.73
CA LEU A 6 3.63 -6.02 -11.48
C LEU A 6 4.55 -5.85 -10.28
N LEU A 7 5.79 -6.34 -10.33
CA LEU A 7 6.74 -6.18 -9.23
C LEU A 7 7.09 -4.71 -8.95
N ALA A 8 7.29 -3.90 -10.00
CA ALA A 8 7.57 -2.47 -9.85
C ALA A 8 6.37 -1.73 -9.25
N GLY A 9 5.15 -2.05 -9.70
CA GLY A 9 3.92 -1.56 -9.09
C GLY A 9 3.75 -2.04 -7.65
N TYR A 10 4.16 -3.28 -7.36
CA TYR A 10 4.08 -3.87 -6.03
C TYR A 10 5.03 -3.21 -5.03
N GLY A 11 6.30 -3.06 -5.42
CA GLY A 11 7.31 -2.41 -4.61
C GLY A 11 7.05 -0.91 -4.44
N GLY A 12 6.72 -0.21 -5.54
CA GLY A 12 6.43 1.23 -5.50
C GLY A 12 5.19 1.56 -4.66
N GLY A 13 4.14 0.76 -4.83
CA GLY A 13 2.92 0.89 -4.04
C GLY A 13 3.08 0.52 -2.58
N ALA A 14 3.84 -0.55 -2.27
CA ALA A 14 4.18 -0.91 -0.90
C ALA A 14 5.00 0.18 -0.22
N TRP A 15 5.97 0.79 -0.91
CA TRP A 15 6.79 1.86 -0.35
C TRP A 15 5.99 3.14 -0.09
N TYR A 16 5.13 3.54 -1.03
CA TYR A 16 4.25 4.70 -0.87
C TYR A 16 3.24 4.48 0.28
N THR A 17 2.68 3.28 0.37
CA THR A 17 1.76 2.89 1.44
C THR A 17 2.48 2.83 2.79
N ALA A 18 3.68 2.25 2.85
CA ALA A 18 4.48 2.19 4.06
C ALA A 18 4.79 3.59 4.59
N LYS A 19 5.16 4.53 3.72
CA LYS A 19 5.48 5.91 4.09
C LYS A 19 4.26 6.69 4.61
N ARG A 20 3.07 6.42 4.08
CA ARG A 20 1.80 7.02 4.51
C ARG A 20 1.27 6.43 5.81
N VAL A 21 1.29 5.11 5.90
CA VAL A 21 0.73 4.34 7.01
C VAL A 21 1.65 4.43 8.24
N ASP A 22 2.93 4.75 8.06
CA ASP A 22 3.88 5.06 9.15
C ASP A 22 3.36 6.11 10.14
N ARG A 23 2.62 7.10 9.65
CA ARG A 23 2.03 8.16 10.50
C ARG A 23 0.75 7.74 11.22
N ALA A 24 0.05 6.73 10.71
CA ALA A 24 -1.28 6.34 11.20
C ALA A 24 -1.27 5.02 12.00
N TYR A 25 -0.28 4.15 11.77
CA TYR A 25 -0.16 2.85 12.40
C TYR A 25 1.28 2.63 12.85
N THR A 26 1.47 2.48 14.15
CA THR A 26 2.75 2.14 14.78
C THR A 26 2.87 0.63 14.97
N GLY A 27 4.05 0.06 14.70
CA GLY A 27 4.37 -1.35 14.96
C GLY A 27 3.86 -2.35 13.91
N SER A 28 3.41 -3.53 14.34
CA SER A 28 3.08 -4.68 13.49
C SER A 28 1.88 -4.43 12.54
N GLY A 29 0.94 -3.57 12.94
CA GLY A 29 -0.22 -3.21 12.11
C GLY A 29 0.16 -2.49 10.80
N LYS A 30 1.27 -1.75 10.81
CA LYS A 30 1.83 -1.10 9.62
C LYS A 30 2.18 -2.14 8.55
N TRP A 31 2.87 -3.21 8.94
CA TRP A 31 3.31 -4.24 8.02
C TRP A 31 2.14 -5.04 7.44
N ALA A 32 1.09 -5.27 8.22
CA ALA A 32 -0.13 -5.90 7.72
C ALA A 32 -0.80 -5.04 6.63
N VAL A 33 -0.95 -3.73 6.87
CA VAL A 33 -1.51 -2.80 5.89
C VAL A 33 -0.61 -2.63 4.67
N VAL A 34 0.71 -2.64 4.85
CA VAL A 34 1.69 -2.58 3.76
C VAL A 34 1.71 -3.87 2.95
N ALA A 35 1.48 -5.04 3.54
CA ALA A 35 1.39 -6.29 2.78
C ALA A 35 0.06 -6.40 2.02
N LEU A 36 -1.03 -5.95 2.66
CA LEU A 36 -2.38 -5.92 2.10
C LEU A 36 -2.65 -4.68 1.24
N TRP A 37 -1.67 -3.81 1.04
CA TRP A 37 -1.82 -2.58 0.27
C TRP A 37 -2.45 -2.77 -1.12
N PRO A 38 -2.13 -3.81 -1.93
CA PRO A 38 -2.67 -3.91 -3.28
C PRO A 38 -4.13 -4.36 -3.23
N VAL A 39 -4.46 -5.26 -2.31
CA VAL A 39 -5.82 -5.71 -2.04
C VAL A 39 -6.65 -4.54 -1.51
N LEU A 40 -6.12 -3.74 -0.57
CA LEU A 40 -6.79 -2.56 -0.04
C LEU A 40 -6.95 -1.46 -1.09
N LEU A 41 -5.99 -1.30 -2.00
CA LEU A 41 -6.11 -0.35 -3.10
C LEU A 41 -7.17 -0.77 -4.11
N VAL A 42 -7.23 -2.06 -4.46
CA VAL A 42 -8.22 -2.58 -5.40
C VAL A 42 -9.62 -2.63 -4.77
N SER A 43 -9.72 -3.18 -3.55
CA SER A 43 -10.97 -3.44 -2.84
C SER A 43 -11.57 -2.20 -2.17
N SER A 44 -10.74 -1.30 -1.63
CA SER A 44 -11.21 -0.17 -0.82
C SER A 44 -10.99 1.19 -1.49
N LYS A 45 -12.08 1.77 -2.01
CA LYS A 45 -12.11 3.18 -2.46
C LYS A 45 -11.72 4.15 -1.33
N ARG A 46 -12.11 3.86 -0.08
CA ARG A 46 -11.74 4.64 1.11
C ARG A 46 -10.23 4.66 1.34
N PHE A 47 -9.56 3.52 1.15
CA PHE A 47 -8.11 3.43 1.30
C PHE A 47 -7.39 4.26 0.23
N ARG A 48 -7.85 4.19 -1.03
CA ARG A 48 -7.37 5.06 -2.11
C ARG A 48 -7.53 6.56 -1.80
N GLN A 49 -8.69 6.97 -1.27
CA GLN A 49 -8.91 8.36 -0.90
C GLN A 49 -8.00 8.79 0.26
N ASN A 50 -7.82 7.93 1.26
CA ASN A 50 -6.93 8.20 2.40
C ASN A 50 -5.44 8.19 2.02
N LEU A 51 -5.08 7.54 0.90
CA LEU A 51 -3.75 7.57 0.29
C LEU A 51 -3.52 8.75 -0.66
N ARG A 52 -4.59 9.42 -1.10
CA ARG A 52 -4.51 10.55 -2.03
C ARG A 52 -4.61 11.91 -1.32
N ARG A 53 -5.10 11.93 -0.08
CA ARG A 53 -5.26 13.12 0.78
C ARG A 53 -3.97 13.39 1.55
#